data_AF-A0A1X2IMG9-F1
#
_entry.id   AF-A0A1X2IMG9-F1
#
_cell.length_a   1.000
_cell.length_b   1.000
_cell.length_c   1.000
_cell.angle_alpha   90.00
_cell.angle_beta   90.00
_cell.angle_gamma   90.00
#
_symmetry.space_group_name_H-M   'P 1'
#
loop_
_entity.id
_entity.type
_entity.pdbx_description
1 polymer ?
#
loop_
_entity_poly.entity_id
_entity_poly.type
_entity_poly.pdbx_seq_one_letter_code
_entity_poly.pdbx_strand_id
1 'polypeptide(L)'
;MTSPGEETASQVGSILVLDGHFENTLTGIKLLSELPTHSDTSGTLLLDNVKTTNVGLMVASENGNTILAGGSNTIRSWGSGSLYTGMDGIGQLQRGNLPKAPPKSPNLLAADGSFYSKSRPQYEQYDVSSFVSVIDGGAKGDGVTDDTLAIQKVIDDNAGCRIIFFPAGTYIISKTVTIPSGSRITGELWSVLMANGDVFQDMEKPVPMVKVGNPGDQGTVEMSDLIFSSFGAQPGAVLLEWNMRNDPSTIGTSGLWDTHFRVGGTTGSNLQYQHCPKKPSSGATPLTRNQEERPPIIIPNALSRSSYEEDGSAPKACLGVHTLIRLTSSSSAYLENVWAWTADHDLDDGELQRQVSIYTGRGILIESTDGPVWLYGVQSEHNTLYQYQLSHANNVMMSMIQSETPYWQPVPLAPYPFEQRSVDNSWNDPTYEHCMLGGGRSSIHYGIKDTSNRCAMAWALRSVNSSNIYIYGAGLYNFFYDYSQKCLDTEDCQESLVDLEGNHGLYLYNLNTKANVNMVVGHNTQVWARQADNLNGFCQTINAFLAEA
;
A
#
# COMPACT_ATOMS: atom_id res chain seq x y z
N MET A 1 -20.16 -2.84 9.14
CA MET A 1 -18.97 -3.37 9.84
C MET A 1 -19.26 -3.40 11.33
N THR A 2 -19.52 -4.55 11.94
CA THR A 2 -19.39 -4.74 13.40
C THR A 2 -19.33 -6.25 13.67
N SER A 3 -18.13 -6.79 13.88
CA SER A 3 -18.00 -7.75 14.98
C SER A 3 -18.45 -7.00 16.25
N PRO A 4 -19.19 -7.60 17.19
CA PRO A 4 -19.46 -6.93 18.46
C PRO A 4 -18.10 -6.51 19.02
N GLY A 5 -17.82 -5.21 19.08
CA GLY A 5 -16.58 -4.73 19.66
C GLY A 5 -16.50 -5.31 21.07
N GLU A 6 -15.45 -6.07 21.36
CA GLU A 6 -15.20 -6.50 22.72
C GLU A 6 -15.05 -5.24 23.59
N GLU A 7 -15.64 -5.26 24.79
CA GLU A 7 -15.43 -4.16 25.75
C GLU A 7 -13.94 -4.10 26.10
N THR A 8 -13.26 -3.06 25.62
CA THR A 8 -11.87 -2.76 25.98
C THR A 8 -11.80 -1.67 27.04
N ALA A 9 -10.66 -1.63 27.74
CA ALA A 9 -10.34 -0.58 28.69
C ALA A 9 -10.23 0.80 28.02
N SER A 10 -9.88 0.87 26.73
CA SER A 10 -9.81 2.11 25.94
C SER A 10 -10.46 1.98 24.56
N GLN A 11 -11.15 3.05 24.13
CA GLN A 11 -11.66 3.18 22.75
C GLN A 11 -10.57 3.55 21.73
N VAL A 12 -9.41 4.01 22.20
CA VAL A 12 -8.23 4.27 21.37
C VAL A 12 -7.42 2.98 21.26
N GLY A 13 -7.19 2.50 20.05
CA GLY A 13 -6.36 1.30 19.81
C GLY A 13 -4.89 1.56 20.05
N SER A 14 -4.26 2.41 19.23
CA SER A 14 -2.87 2.81 19.39
C SER A 14 -2.59 4.26 19.00
N ILE A 15 -1.59 4.87 19.64
CA ILE A 15 -1.06 6.21 19.34
C ILE A 15 0.44 6.10 19.08
N LEU A 16 0.90 6.78 18.05
CA LEU A 16 2.32 6.98 17.74
C LEU A 16 2.63 8.47 17.80
N VAL A 17 3.71 8.85 18.47
CA VAL A 17 4.34 10.17 18.32
C VAL A 17 5.80 9.96 17.91
N LEU A 18 6.12 10.37 16.69
CA LEU A 18 7.44 10.30 16.09
C LEU A 18 7.95 11.72 15.83
N ASP A 19 9.19 12.01 16.25
CA ASP A 19 9.86 13.29 16.04
C ASP A 19 9.06 14.53 16.55
N GLY A 20 8.19 14.30 17.54
CA GLY A 20 7.28 15.32 18.08
C GLY A 20 7.92 16.26 19.10
N HIS A 21 7.28 17.40 19.36
CA HIS A 21 7.70 18.36 20.37
C HIS A 21 6.52 18.85 21.21
N PHE A 22 6.60 18.66 22.53
CA PHE A 22 5.65 19.20 23.50
C PHE A 22 6.31 20.33 24.27
N GLU A 23 5.66 21.49 24.34
CA GLU A 23 6.19 22.68 25.01
C GLU A 23 5.15 23.34 25.92
N ASN A 24 5.60 23.83 27.09
CA ASN A 24 4.79 24.60 28.05
C ASN A 24 3.45 23.94 28.40
N THR A 25 3.48 22.62 28.59
CA THR A 25 2.30 21.76 28.72
C THR A 25 2.27 21.07 30.08
N LEU A 26 1.15 21.17 30.82
CA LEU A 26 1.03 20.54 32.14
C LEU A 26 1.04 19.01 32.06
N THR A 27 0.34 18.43 31.08
CA THR A 27 0.29 16.99 30.83
C THR A 27 0.28 16.75 29.33
N GLY A 28 1.26 15.99 28.82
CA GLY A 28 1.38 15.66 27.40
C GLY A 28 0.30 14.69 26.94
N ILE A 29 0.38 13.43 27.41
CA ILE A 29 -0.54 12.35 27.04
C ILE A 29 -1.13 11.73 28.30
N LYS A 30 -2.43 11.39 28.24
CA LYS A 30 -3.09 10.54 29.24
C LYS A 30 -3.20 9.12 28.72
N LEU A 31 -2.89 8.15 29.58
CA LEU A 31 -2.92 6.72 29.29
C LEU A 31 -3.69 5.99 30.39
N LEU A 32 -4.17 4.78 30.10
CA LEU A 32 -4.80 3.90 31.08
C LEU A 32 -3.90 3.68 32.31
N SER A 33 -4.50 3.62 33.50
CA SER A 33 -3.76 3.32 34.73
C SER A 33 -3.14 1.92 34.68
N GLU A 34 -3.93 0.93 34.30
CA GLU A 34 -3.52 -0.48 34.26
C GLU A 34 -2.55 -0.78 33.11
N LEU A 35 -1.67 -1.77 33.31
CA LEU A 35 -0.77 -2.26 32.28
C LEU A 35 -1.55 -3.02 31.19
N PRO A 36 -1.04 -3.04 29.94
CA PRO A 36 -1.63 -3.85 28.86
C PRO A 36 -1.61 -5.34 29.24
N THR A 37 -2.60 -6.08 28.75
CA THR A 37 -2.74 -7.53 28.92
C THR A 37 -2.82 -8.22 27.55
N HIS A 38 -2.66 -9.54 27.50
CA HIS A 38 -2.82 -10.28 26.23
C HIS A 38 -4.24 -10.16 25.66
N SER A 39 -5.23 -10.09 26.54
CA SER A 39 -6.65 -9.93 26.18
C SER A 39 -7.06 -8.48 25.92
N ASP A 40 -6.18 -7.50 26.19
CA ASP A 40 -6.47 -6.09 25.97
C ASP A 40 -5.17 -5.25 25.92
N THR A 41 -4.79 -4.87 24.71
CA THR A 41 -3.67 -4.00 24.37
C THR A 41 -4.12 -2.59 23.95
N SER A 42 -5.40 -2.25 24.21
CA SER A 42 -5.93 -0.92 23.93
C SER A 42 -5.18 0.18 24.68
N GLY A 43 -5.15 1.36 24.08
CA GLY A 43 -4.32 2.47 24.53
C GLY A 43 -2.83 2.26 24.29
N THR A 44 -2.43 1.36 23.37
CA THR A 44 -1.02 1.19 23.00
C THR A 44 -0.40 2.54 22.64
N LEU A 45 0.81 2.83 23.13
CA LEU A 45 1.48 4.12 22.91
C LEU A 45 2.94 3.90 22.51
N LEU A 46 3.40 4.60 21.47
CA LEU A 46 4.82 4.75 21.14
C LEU A 46 5.21 6.22 21.13
N LEU A 47 6.34 6.53 21.78
CA LEU A 47 7.06 7.80 21.69
C LEU A 47 8.48 7.55 21.17
N ASP A 48 8.83 8.09 20.01
CA ASP A 48 10.17 7.98 19.43
C ASP A 48 10.69 9.36 19.04
N ASN A 49 11.88 9.71 19.54
CA ASN A 49 12.50 11.03 19.37
C ASN A 49 11.59 12.21 19.73
N VAL A 50 10.88 12.13 20.85
CA VAL A 50 9.96 13.17 21.31
C VAL A 50 10.69 14.17 22.22
N LYS A 51 10.72 15.44 21.80
CA LYS A 51 11.27 16.55 22.57
C LYS A 51 10.22 17.09 23.55
N THR A 52 10.67 17.47 24.73
CA THR A 52 9.86 18.14 25.75
C THR A 52 10.56 19.42 26.18
N THR A 53 9.80 20.50 26.36
CA THR A 53 10.27 21.78 26.91
C THR A 53 9.26 22.26 27.95
N ASN A 54 9.66 22.32 29.23
CA ASN A 54 8.78 22.76 30.31
C ASN A 54 7.44 21.98 30.35
N VAL A 55 7.53 20.65 30.26
CA VAL A 55 6.37 19.75 30.36
C VAL A 55 6.24 19.24 31.80
N GLY A 56 5.06 19.26 32.40
CA GLY A 56 4.86 18.74 33.76
C GLY A 56 4.96 17.22 33.82
N LEU A 57 3.97 16.53 33.26
CA LEU A 57 3.95 15.07 33.07
C LEU A 57 3.94 14.77 31.58
N MET A 58 4.91 14.01 31.07
CA MET A 58 4.84 13.61 29.65
C MET A 58 3.73 12.59 29.44
N VAL A 59 3.69 11.55 30.28
CA VAL A 59 2.59 10.58 30.30
C VAL A 59 2.02 10.51 31.71
N ALA A 60 0.73 10.79 31.84
CA ALA A 60 -0.01 10.62 33.07
C ALA A 60 -1.01 9.47 32.91
N SER A 61 -1.29 8.77 34.00
CA SER A 61 -2.47 7.89 34.03
C SER A 61 -3.75 8.73 33.97
N GLU A 62 -4.87 8.10 33.64
CA GLU A 62 -6.21 8.72 33.67
C GLU A 62 -6.56 9.37 35.02
N ASN A 63 -6.04 8.80 36.11
CA ASN A 63 -6.19 9.28 37.48
C ASN A 63 -5.19 10.41 37.87
N GLY A 64 -4.34 10.85 36.94
CA GLY A 64 -3.37 11.93 37.16
C GLY A 64 -2.05 11.49 37.80
N ASN A 65 -1.84 10.21 38.05
CA ASN A 65 -0.56 9.69 38.53
C ASN A 65 0.51 9.70 37.42
N THR A 66 1.77 9.96 37.77
CA THR A 66 2.89 9.95 36.82
C THR A 66 3.16 8.55 36.27
N ILE A 67 3.14 8.41 34.93
CA ILE A 67 3.65 7.24 34.21
C ILE A 67 5.04 7.53 33.63
N LEU A 68 5.19 8.68 32.95
CA LEU A 68 6.45 9.19 32.45
C LEU A 68 6.55 10.66 32.84
N ALA A 69 7.58 10.99 33.62
CA ALA A 69 7.84 12.38 34.03
C ALA A 69 8.08 13.27 32.80
N GLY A 70 7.68 14.53 32.88
CA GLY A 70 8.00 15.53 31.86
C GLY A 70 9.40 16.11 32.05
N GLY A 71 9.50 17.43 31.89
CA GLY A 71 10.71 18.22 31.99
C GLY A 71 11.06 18.91 30.68
N SER A 72 12.36 19.16 30.51
CA SER A 72 12.94 19.68 29.28
C SER A 72 14.01 18.72 28.78
N ASN A 73 13.60 17.64 28.10
CA ASN A 73 14.43 16.51 27.71
C ASN A 73 13.99 15.92 26.35
N THR A 74 14.77 14.97 25.81
CA THR A 74 14.38 14.15 24.65
C THR A 74 14.12 12.71 25.08
N ILE A 75 12.92 12.21 24.78
CA ILE A 75 12.54 10.81 24.91
C ILE A 75 13.00 10.09 23.64
N ARG A 76 13.98 9.20 23.77
CA ARG A 76 14.59 8.52 22.62
C ARG A 76 13.68 7.46 22.03
N SER A 77 13.19 6.54 22.86
CA SER A 77 12.24 5.49 22.47
C SER A 77 11.57 4.93 23.72
N TRP A 78 10.25 5.06 23.81
CA TRP A 78 9.44 4.63 24.95
C TRP A 78 8.12 4.08 24.42
N GLY A 79 7.60 3.01 25.02
CA GLY A 79 6.33 2.43 24.60
C GLY A 79 5.53 1.80 25.73
N SER A 80 4.24 1.61 25.50
CA SER A 80 3.33 0.83 26.33
C SER A 80 2.51 -0.08 25.43
N GLY A 81 2.61 -1.40 25.62
CA GLY A 81 1.95 -2.44 24.82
C GLY A 81 2.80 -3.70 24.72
N SER A 82 2.49 -4.57 23.76
CA SER A 82 3.26 -5.79 23.50
C SER A 82 4.60 -5.52 22.80
N LEU A 83 5.66 -6.14 23.28
CA LEU A 83 7.03 -6.07 22.77
C LEU A 83 7.53 -7.47 22.38
N TYR A 84 7.97 -7.63 21.14
CA TYR A 84 8.60 -8.85 20.64
C TYR A 84 10.06 -8.57 20.29
N THR A 85 10.99 -9.31 20.87
CA THR A 85 12.45 -9.18 20.61
C THR A 85 13.09 -10.47 20.12
N GLY A 86 12.35 -11.58 20.10
CA GLY A 86 12.78 -12.88 19.64
C GLY A 86 11.86 -13.45 18.56
N MET A 87 12.28 -14.57 17.98
CA MET A 87 11.58 -15.32 16.93
C MET A 87 10.83 -16.55 17.48
N ASP A 88 10.66 -16.64 18.79
CA ASP A 88 10.08 -17.78 19.51
C ASP A 88 8.55 -17.70 19.64
N GLY A 89 7.95 -16.60 19.19
CA GLY A 89 6.51 -16.36 19.30
C GLY A 89 6.07 -15.75 20.63
N ILE A 90 7.00 -15.37 21.52
CA ILE A 90 6.68 -14.93 22.88
C ILE A 90 6.84 -13.40 23.00
N GLY A 91 5.70 -12.70 23.08
CA GLY A 91 5.66 -11.27 23.37
C GLY A 91 5.69 -10.96 24.87
N GLN A 92 6.32 -9.84 25.24
CA GLN A 92 6.31 -9.29 26.59
C GLN A 92 5.42 -8.05 26.65
N LEU A 93 4.48 -8.03 27.59
CA LEU A 93 3.68 -6.85 27.89
C LEU A 93 4.53 -5.88 28.71
N GLN A 94 4.67 -4.65 28.24
CA GLN A 94 5.57 -3.69 28.86
C GLN A 94 5.04 -2.26 28.82
N ARG A 95 5.61 -1.43 29.69
CA ARG A 95 5.44 0.02 29.74
C ARG A 95 6.74 0.65 30.22
N GLY A 96 7.45 1.33 29.33
CA GLY A 96 8.77 1.86 29.65
C GLY A 96 9.62 2.20 28.43
N ASN A 97 10.91 2.42 28.70
CA ASN A 97 11.90 2.57 27.64
C ASN A 97 12.03 1.27 26.86
N LEU A 98 12.03 1.37 25.54
CA LEU A 98 12.27 0.22 24.67
C LEU A 98 13.76 -0.16 24.70
N PRO A 99 14.10 -1.45 24.54
CA PRO A 99 15.46 -1.96 24.75
C PRO A 99 16.50 -1.37 23.77
N LYS A 100 16.06 -0.94 22.58
CA LYS A 100 16.91 -0.35 21.55
C LYS A 100 16.13 0.74 20.82
N ALA A 101 16.57 1.99 20.94
CA ALA A 101 16.12 3.04 20.04
C ALA A 101 16.67 2.72 18.63
N PRO A 102 15.87 2.89 17.56
CA PRO A 102 16.32 2.56 16.21
C PRO A 102 17.49 3.46 15.81
N PRO A 103 18.63 2.91 15.37
CA PRO A 103 19.73 3.68 14.82
C PRO A 103 19.36 4.13 13.40
N LYS A 104 18.50 5.15 13.30
CA LYS A 104 17.95 5.66 12.05
C LYS A 104 19.07 6.00 11.06
N SER A 105 18.94 5.51 9.82
CA SER A 105 19.91 5.76 8.75
C SER A 105 20.02 7.25 8.45
N PRO A 106 21.22 7.86 8.41
CA PRO A 106 21.38 9.27 8.07
C PRO A 106 20.80 9.66 6.70
N ASN A 107 20.70 8.70 5.77
CA ASN A 107 20.08 8.92 4.46
C ASN A 107 18.58 9.24 4.55
N LEU A 108 17.93 8.85 5.66
CA LEU A 108 16.51 9.06 5.90
C LEU A 108 16.20 10.32 6.71
N LEU A 109 17.22 11.03 7.21
CA LEU A 109 17.07 12.10 8.19
C LEU A 109 17.25 13.49 7.59
N ALA A 110 16.53 14.47 8.14
CA ALA A 110 16.80 15.88 7.98
C ALA A 110 18.00 16.31 8.85
N ALA A 111 18.46 17.56 8.65
CA ALA A 111 19.62 18.10 9.35
C ALA A 111 19.45 18.16 10.88
N ASP A 112 18.23 18.18 11.39
CA ASP A 112 17.91 18.22 12.82
C ASP A 112 17.76 16.82 13.45
N GLY A 113 17.96 15.75 12.65
CA GLY A 113 17.88 14.35 13.05
C GLY A 113 16.47 13.75 13.07
N SER A 114 15.43 14.50 12.68
CA SER A 114 14.10 13.94 12.38
C SER A 114 14.12 13.19 11.05
N PHE A 115 13.15 12.31 10.81
CA PHE A 115 12.95 11.79 9.46
C PHE A 115 12.62 12.93 8.50
N TYR A 116 13.23 12.91 7.31
CA TYR A 116 12.98 13.93 6.31
C TYR A 116 11.50 13.93 5.91
N SER A 117 10.86 15.10 5.98
CA SER A 117 9.51 15.34 5.49
C SER A 117 9.48 16.54 4.55
N LYS A 118 8.64 16.49 3.53
CA LYS A 118 8.39 17.58 2.59
C LYS A 118 6.91 17.58 2.21
N SER A 119 6.22 18.67 2.48
CA SER A 119 4.83 18.85 2.05
C SER A 119 4.71 18.95 0.53
N ARG A 120 3.52 18.67 0.02
CA ARG A 120 3.15 18.83 -1.39
C ARG A 120 3.62 20.19 -1.95
N PRO A 121 4.42 20.21 -3.04
CA PRO A 121 4.77 21.44 -3.74
C PRO A 121 3.52 22.13 -4.30
N GLN A 122 3.35 23.42 -3.99
CA GLN A 122 2.26 24.25 -4.53
C GLN A 122 2.77 25.30 -5.54
N TYR A 123 4.09 25.40 -5.72
CA TYR A 123 4.73 26.24 -6.73
C TYR A 123 4.40 27.74 -6.62
N GLU A 124 4.15 28.25 -5.41
CA GLU A 124 3.72 29.62 -5.15
C GLU A 124 4.69 30.70 -5.63
N GLN A 125 5.97 30.33 -5.80
CA GLN A 125 7.02 31.19 -6.32
C GLN A 125 7.01 31.35 -7.85
N TYR A 126 6.16 30.61 -8.58
CA TYR A 126 6.12 30.60 -10.04
C TYR A 126 4.91 31.37 -10.60
N ASP A 127 5.15 32.24 -11.58
CA ASP A 127 4.08 32.84 -12.37
C ASP A 127 3.43 31.81 -13.32
N VAL A 128 2.21 32.08 -13.78
CA VAL A 128 1.48 31.22 -14.74
C VAL A 128 2.26 30.95 -16.04
N SER A 129 3.13 31.86 -16.46
CA SER A 129 4.01 31.67 -17.62
C SER A 129 5.05 30.56 -17.41
N SER A 130 5.28 30.12 -16.18
CA SER A 130 6.14 28.99 -15.85
C SER A 130 5.47 27.64 -16.10
N PHE A 131 4.17 27.62 -16.39
CA PHE A 131 3.39 26.41 -16.61
C PHE A 131 3.13 26.15 -18.10
N VAL A 132 3.13 24.89 -18.50
CA VAL A 132 2.76 24.45 -19.84
C VAL A 132 1.65 23.41 -19.74
N SER A 133 0.52 23.66 -20.38
CA SER A 133 -0.57 22.68 -20.42
C SER A 133 -0.27 21.58 -21.43
N VAL A 134 -0.55 20.32 -21.07
CA VAL A 134 -0.47 19.20 -22.03
C VAL A 134 -1.45 19.36 -23.19
N ILE A 135 -2.57 20.07 -22.98
CA ILE A 135 -3.56 20.36 -24.03
C ILE A 135 -3.00 21.34 -25.07
N ASP A 136 -2.19 22.32 -24.64
CA ASP A 136 -1.49 23.23 -25.57
C ASP A 136 -0.48 22.47 -26.45
N GLY A 137 0.02 21.34 -25.95
CA GLY A 137 0.87 20.40 -26.68
C GLY A 137 0.12 19.38 -27.56
N GLY A 138 -1.21 19.44 -27.58
CA GLY A 138 -2.06 18.63 -28.45
C GLY A 138 -2.79 17.47 -27.78
N ALA A 139 -2.56 17.20 -26.49
CA ALA A 139 -3.34 16.21 -25.75
C ALA A 139 -4.82 16.62 -25.68
N LYS A 140 -5.72 15.64 -25.62
CA LYS A 140 -7.16 15.89 -25.59
C LYS A 140 -7.77 15.73 -24.21
N GLY A 141 -7.32 14.74 -23.42
CA GLY A 141 -7.92 14.47 -22.12
C GLY A 141 -9.40 14.07 -22.19
N ASP A 142 -9.88 13.66 -23.37
CA ASP A 142 -11.29 13.29 -23.64
C ASP A 142 -11.61 11.84 -23.26
N GLY A 143 -10.62 11.14 -22.71
CA GLY A 143 -10.66 9.75 -22.35
C GLY A 143 -10.56 8.81 -23.54
N VAL A 144 -10.62 9.25 -24.80
CA VAL A 144 -10.71 8.43 -26.02
C VAL A 144 -9.45 8.50 -26.87
N THR A 145 -8.99 9.71 -27.13
CA THR A 145 -7.84 9.98 -27.98
C THR A 145 -6.58 9.45 -27.31
N ASP A 146 -5.78 8.72 -28.06
CA ASP A 146 -4.44 8.32 -27.61
C ASP A 146 -3.55 9.58 -27.50
N ASP A 147 -3.31 9.99 -26.26
CA ASP A 147 -2.57 11.20 -25.92
C ASP A 147 -1.08 10.95 -25.72
N THR A 148 -0.62 9.70 -25.88
CA THR A 148 0.74 9.28 -25.52
C THR A 148 1.82 10.13 -26.18
N LEU A 149 1.72 10.38 -27.49
CA LEU A 149 2.73 11.14 -28.23
C LEU A 149 2.70 12.62 -27.88
N ALA A 150 1.52 13.20 -27.67
CA ALA A 150 1.38 14.60 -27.31
C ALA A 150 1.94 14.85 -25.90
N ILE A 151 1.61 13.98 -24.95
CA ILE A 151 2.11 14.05 -23.57
C ILE A 151 3.63 13.87 -23.53
N GLN A 152 4.17 12.84 -24.20
CA GLN A 152 5.61 12.61 -24.23
C GLN A 152 6.34 13.84 -24.80
N LYS A 153 5.84 14.43 -25.88
CA LYS A 153 6.44 15.63 -26.48
C LYS A 153 6.46 16.80 -25.50
N VAL A 154 5.37 17.07 -24.79
CA VAL A 154 5.32 18.18 -23.81
C VAL A 154 6.31 17.95 -22.68
N ILE A 155 6.41 16.72 -22.19
CA ILE A 155 7.37 16.35 -21.15
C ILE A 155 8.80 16.56 -21.64
N ASP A 156 9.14 16.04 -22.82
CA ASP A 156 10.49 16.13 -23.39
C ASP A 156 10.91 17.60 -23.63
N ASP A 157 9.99 18.43 -24.12
CA ASP A 157 10.28 19.83 -24.43
C ASP A 157 10.42 20.73 -23.18
N ASN A 158 9.93 20.30 -22.01
CA ASN A 158 9.77 21.17 -20.84
C ASN A 158 10.41 20.65 -19.54
N ALA A 159 10.95 19.43 -19.54
CA ALA A 159 11.72 18.92 -18.41
C ALA A 159 12.86 19.86 -18.01
N GLY A 160 12.94 20.19 -16.72
CA GLY A 160 13.93 21.13 -16.18
C GLY A 160 13.70 22.61 -16.55
N CYS A 161 12.62 22.93 -17.27
CA CYS A 161 12.34 24.28 -17.79
C CYS A 161 11.01 24.84 -17.28
N ARG A 162 9.90 24.11 -17.46
CA ARG A 162 8.55 24.56 -17.09
C ARG A 162 7.84 23.49 -16.27
N ILE A 163 6.84 23.90 -15.50
CA ILE A 163 5.96 22.99 -14.77
C ILE A 163 4.92 22.48 -15.76
N ILE A 164 4.85 21.17 -15.93
CA ILE A 164 3.91 20.50 -16.84
C ILE A 164 2.58 20.37 -16.11
N PHE A 165 1.55 20.99 -16.67
CA PHE A 165 0.22 21.04 -16.11
C PHE A 165 -0.70 20.09 -16.88
N PHE A 166 -1.38 19.22 -16.15
CA PHE A 166 -2.46 18.39 -16.67
C PHE A 166 -3.80 19.02 -16.26
N PRO A 167 -4.54 19.66 -17.18
CA PRO A 167 -5.93 20.01 -16.92
C PRO A 167 -6.78 18.77 -16.60
N ALA A 168 -7.89 18.96 -15.90
CA ALA A 168 -8.79 17.86 -15.56
C ALA A 168 -9.24 17.12 -16.82
N GLY A 169 -9.18 15.79 -16.80
CA GLY A 169 -9.44 14.98 -17.97
C GLY A 169 -8.92 13.55 -17.82
N THR A 170 -9.26 12.70 -18.79
CA THR A 170 -8.72 11.34 -18.88
C THR A 170 -7.86 11.23 -20.12
N TYR A 171 -6.59 10.92 -19.93
CA TYR A 171 -5.57 10.87 -20.96
C TYR A 171 -5.21 9.41 -21.25
N ILE A 172 -5.53 8.92 -22.44
CA ILE A 172 -5.22 7.54 -22.81
C ILE A 172 -3.74 7.40 -23.15
N ILE A 173 -3.10 6.43 -22.50
CA ILE A 173 -1.70 6.08 -22.69
C ILE A 173 -1.62 4.68 -23.28
N SER A 174 -1.19 4.56 -24.54
CA SER A 174 -1.11 3.29 -25.29
C SER A 174 0.26 2.62 -25.27
N LYS A 175 1.29 3.32 -24.79
CA LYS A 175 2.66 2.83 -24.59
C LYS A 175 3.37 3.66 -23.54
N THR A 176 4.54 3.21 -23.08
CA THR A 176 5.33 3.87 -22.04
C THR A 176 5.54 5.36 -22.32
N VAL A 177 5.18 6.20 -21.35
CA VAL A 177 5.60 7.60 -21.21
C VAL A 177 6.78 7.66 -20.27
N THR A 178 7.89 8.25 -20.71
CA THR A 178 9.10 8.42 -19.90
C THR A 178 9.13 9.84 -19.31
N ILE A 179 9.33 9.93 -17.99
CA ILE A 179 9.50 11.19 -17.26
C ILE A 179 11.00 11.39 -17.00
N PRO A 180 11.67 12.34 -17.67
CA PRO A 180 13.09 12.61 -17.48
C PRO A 180 13.35 13.36 -16.16
N SER A 181 14.62 13.38 -15.75
CA SER A 181 15.10 14.21 -14.64
C SER A 181 14.82 15.69 -14.88
N GLY A 182 14.46 16.42 -13.83
CA GLY A 182 14.10 17.84 -13.85
C GLY A 182 12.62 18.10 -14.09
N SER A 183 11.80 17.08 -14.37
CA SER A 183 10.36 17.25 -14.57
C SER A 183 9.63 17.64 -13.28
N ARG A 184 8.71 18.60 -13.42
CA ARG A 184 7.72 18.95 -12.39
C ARG A 184 6.35 18.87 -13.03
N ILE A 185 5.48 18.05 -12.48
CA ILE A 185 4.19 17.71 -13.07
C ILE A 185 3.12 17.92 -12.02
N THR A 186 2.04 18.61 -12.38
CA THR A 186 0.89 18.78 -11.49
C THR A 186 -0.42 18.69 -12.27
N GLY A 187 -1.43 18.08 -11.67
CA GLY A 187 -2.77 17.96 -12.23
C GLY A 187 -3.76 18.95 -11.66
N GLU A 188 -4.91 19.06 -12.32
CA GLU A 188 -6.07 19.80 -11.85
C GLU A 188 -7.12 18.82 -11.32
N LEU A 189 -7.11 18.54 -10.02
CA LEU A 189 -8.09 17.73 -9.28
C LEU A 189 -8.25 16.27 -9.77
N TRP A 190 -8.74 16.05 -10.99
CA TRP A 190 -9.09 14.76 -11.58
C TRP A 190 -8.36 14.54 -12.92
N SER A 191 -7.03 14.60 -12.87
CA SER A 191 -6.17 14.36 -14.04
C SER A 191 -5.77 12.89 -14.10
N VAL A 192 -6.47 12.11 -14.93
CA VAL A 192 -6.32 10.65 -15.00
C VAL A 192 -5.43 10.26 -16.18
N LEU A 193 -4.30 9.59 -15.93
CA LEU A 193 -3.53 8.90 -16.98
C LEU A 193 -3.94 7.44 -16.98
N MET A 194 -4.44 6.95 -18.12
CA MET A 194 -5.11 5.65 -18.20
C MET A 194 -4.44 4.74 -19.21
N ALA A 195 -3.90 3.61 -18.74
CA ALA A 195 -3.29 2.59 -19.59
C ALA A 195 -4.33 1.97 -20.52
N ASN A 196 -4.07 1.99 -21.82
CA ASN A 196 -4.87 1.29 -22.82
C ASN A 196 -4.06 1.05 -24.11
N GLY A 197 -3.41 -0.11 -24.20
CA GLY A 197 -2.64 -0.46 -25.39
C GLY A 197 -2.17 -1.91 -25.41
N ASP A 198 -1.96 -2.45 -26.60
CA ASP A 198 -1.58 -3.87 -26.81
C ASP A 198 -0.30 -4.27 -26.04
N VAL A 199 0.61 -3.31 -25.82
CA VAL A 199 1.86 -3.54 -25.07
C VAL A 199 1.63 -3.88 -23.60
N PHE A 200 0.45 -3.58 -23.04
CA PHE A 200 0.10 -3.82 -21.65
C PHE A 200 -0.75 -5.09 -21.44
N GLN A 201 -0.90 -5.93 -22.45
CA GLN A 201 -1.76 -7.12 -22.39
C GLN A 201 -1.06 -8.39 -21.93
N ASP A 202 0.28 -8.45 -22.02
CA ASP A 202 1.06 -9.65 -21.68
C ASP A 202 1.58 -9.57 -20.24
N MET A 203 0.93 -10.27 -19.31
CA MET A 203 1.35 -10.32 -17.90
C MET A 203 2.72 -10.97 -17.69
N GLU A 204 3.20 -11.78 -18.65
CA GLU A 204 4.53 -12.39 -18.60
C GLU A 204 5.64 -11.44 -19.10
N LYS A 205 5.24 -10.33 -19.74
CA LYS A 205 6.14 -9.28 -20.22
C LYS A 205 5.62 -7.92 -19.78
N PRO A 206 5.59 -7.67 -18.46
CA PRO A 206 5.06 -6.42 -17.93
C PRO A 206 5.84 -5.20 -18.47
N VAL A 207 5.10 -4.13 -18.78
CA VAL A 207 5.62 -2.88 -19.36
C VAL A 207 5.15 -1.69 -18.52
N PRO A 208 6.05 -0.73 -18.18
CA PRO A 208 5.64 0.49 -17.48
C PRO A 208 4.76 1.38 -18.35
N MET A 209 3.62 1.83 -17.84
CA MET A 209 2.83 2.91 -18.43
C MET A 209 3.55 4.24 -18.25
N VAL A 210 3.93 4.57 -17.01
CA VAL A 210 4.77 5.72 -16.69
C VAL A 210 6.10 5.22 -16.15
N LYS A 211 7.20 5.63 -16.79
CA LYS A 211 8.56 5.29 -16.40
C LYS A 211 9.30 6.56 -15.97
N VAL A 212 9.58 6.70 -14.68
CA VAL A 212 10.25 7.87 -14.12
C VAL A 212 11.75 7.65 -14.09
N GLY A 213 12.46 8.30 -15.02
CA GLY A 213 13.87 8.13 -15.28
C GLY A 213 14.25 6.75 -15.84
N ASN A 214 15.52 6.60 -16.18
CA ASN A 214 16.16 5.32 -16.44
C ASN A 214 16.99 4.87 -15.23
N PRO A 215 17.30 3.56 -15.13
CA PRO A 215 18.21 3.07 -14.11
C PRO A 215 19.54 3.84 -14.11
N GLY A 216 19.89 4.43 -12.97
CA GLY A 216 21.09 5.25 -12.78
C GLY A 216 20.91 6.76 -12.99
N ASP A 217 19.77 7.20 -13.52
CA ASP A 217 19.46 8.63 -13.63
C ASP A 217 19.33 9.27 -12.24
N GLN A 218 19.86 10.49 -12.12
CA GLN A 218 19.86 11.28 -10.88
C GLN A 218 19.22 12.65 -11.10
N GLY A 219 18.59 13.17 -10.06
CA GLY A 219 18.08 14.54 -10.02
C GLY A 219 16.73 14.64 -9.32
N THR A 220 15.84 15.43 -9.89
CA THR A 220 14.57 15.84 -9.28
C THR A 220 13.40 15.49 -10.19
N VAL A 221 12.40 14.77 -9.69
CA VAL A 221 11.10 14.61 -10.35
C VAL A 221 9.99 14.81 -9.32
N GLU A 222 9.16 15.83 -9.51
CA GLU A 222 8.01 16.08 -8.65
C GLU A 222 6.73 15.83 -9.43
N MET A 223 5.80 15.06 -8.84
CA MET A 223 4.47 14.83 -9.43
C MET A 223 3.40 15.02 -8.36
N SER A 224 2.35 15.79 -8.68
CA SER A 224 1.20 15.96 -7.78
C SER A 224 -0.15 16.00 -8.46
N ASP A 225 -1.21 15.67 -7.71
CA ASP A 225 -2.62 15.81 -8.13
C ASP A 225 -2.98 15.00 -9.39
N LEU A 226 -2.45 13.78 -9.48
CA LEU A 226 -2.64 12.85 -10.60
C LEU A 226 -3.34 11.56 -10.16
N ILE A 227 -4.01 10.90 -11.11
CA ILE A 227 -4.55 9.55 -10.93
C ILE A 227 -4.01 8.65 -12.03
N PHE A 228 -3.39 7.52 -11.68
CA PHE A 228 -2.99 6.48 -12.62
C PHE A 228 -4.01 5.34 -12.62
N SER A 229 -4.45 4.93 -13.81
CA SER A 229 -5.54 3.97 -13.99
C SER A 229 -5.34 3.09 -15.22
N SER A 230 -6.30 2.22 -15.50
CA SER A 230 -6.34 1.37 -16.69
C SER A 230 -7.75 1.34 -17.29
N PHE A 231 -7.82 1.23 -18.61
CA PHE A 231 -9.05 0.94 -19.33
C PHE A 231 -9.18 -0.58 -19.52
N GLY A 232 -10.14 -1.19 -18.85
CA GLY A 232 -10.38 -2.63 -18.89
C GLY A 232 -9.17 -3.41 -18.39
N ALA A 233 -9.08 -4.66 -18.86
CA ALA A 233 -7.96 -5.53 -18.59
C ALA A 233 -6.67 -5.04 -19.24
N GLN A 234 -5.66 -4.74 -18.42
CA GLN A 234 -4.29 -4.40 -18.84
C GLN A 234 -3.29 -5.19 -17.98
N PRO A 235 -3.34 -6.53 -17.97
CA PRO A 235 -2.66 -7.36 -16.97
C PRO A 235 -1.12 -7.37 -17.08
N GLY A 236 -0.55 -6.77 -18.12
CA GLY A 236 0.88 -6.48 -18.27
C GLY A 236 1.26 -5.03 -17.94
N ALA A 237 0.33 -4.15 -17.56
CA ALA A 237 0.65 -2.78 -17.18
C ALA A 237 1.33 -2.72 -15.79
N VAL A 238 2.50 -2.09 -15.73
CA VAL A 238 3.06 -1.54 -14.50
C VAL A 238 2.69 -0.05 -14.51
N LEU A 239 1.76 0.39 -13.67
CA LEU A 239 1.23 1.77 -13.80
C LEU A 239 2.34 2.82 -13.60
N LEU A 240 3.21 2.60 -12.62
CA LEU A 240 4.40 3.41 -12.40
C LEU A 240 5.63 2.53 -12.13
N GLU A 241 6.68 2.73 -12.93
CA GLU A 241 8.04 2.30 -12.61
C GLU A 241 8.90 3.52 -12.31
N TRP A 242 9.51 3.55 -11.14
CA TRP A 242 10.35 4.64 -10.67
C TRP A 242 11.81 4.19 -10.58
N ASN A 243 12.65 4.82 -11.39
CA ASN A 243 14.08 4.52 -11.49
C ASN A 243 14.97 5.64 -10.95
N MET A 244 14.43 6.87 -10.88
CA MET A 244 15.15 8.07 -10.47
C MET A 244 15.73 7.94 -9.07
N ARG A 245 16.98 8.40 -8.94
CA ARG A 245 17.64 8.63 -7.66
C ARG A 245 17.69 10.13 -7.36
N ASN A 246 17.49 10.49 -6.10
CA ASN A 246 17.68 11.83 -5.59
C ASN A 246 19.16 12.21 -5.78
N ASP A 247 19.39 13.46 -6.15
CA ASP A 247 20.73 14.03 -6.05
C ASP A 247 21.15 14.03 -4.56
N PRO A 248 22.31 13.47 -4.19
CA PRO A 248 22.79 13.47 -2.80
C PRO A 248 22.87 14.85 -2.15
N SER A 249 22.96 15.92 -2.95
CA SER A 249 22.93 17.32 -2.47
C SER A 249 21.52 17.85 -2.20
N THR A 250 20.46 17.16 -2.64
CA THR A 250 19.07 17.55 -2.46
C THR A 250 18.19 16.35 -2.06
N ILE A 251 18.14 16.07 -0.77
CA ILE A 251 17.32 15.00 -0.19
C ILE A 251 15.83 15.31 -0.41
N GLY A 252 15.06 14.29 -0.82
CA GLY A 252 13.60 14.36 -0.94
C GLY A 252 13.06 15.29 -2.03
N THR A 253 13.86 15.56 -3.07
CA THR A 253 13.40 16.35 -4.22
C THR A 253 12.63 15.53 -5.25
N SER A 254 12.77 14.20 -5.27
CA SER A 254 12.00 13.35 -6.18
C SER A 254 10.90 12.56 -5.46
N GLY A 255 9.65 12.78 -5.84
CA GLY A 255 8.51 12.18 -5.16
C GLY A 255 7.13 12.40 -5.78
N LEU A 256 6.14 11.81 -5.11
CA LEU A 256 4.71 11.86 -5.40
C LEU A 256 3.96 12.47 -4.22
N TRP A 257 3.02 13.38 -4.50
CA TRP A 257 2.11 13.97 -3.52
C TRP A 257 0.69 13.99 -4.08
N ASP A 258 -0.33 13.58 -3.32
CA ASP A 258 -1.72 13.55 -3.81
C ASP A 258 -1.82 12.88 -5.19
N THR A 259 -1.05 11.82 -5.39
CA THR A 259 -1.00 11.06 -6.64
C THR A 259 -1.46 9.65 -6.34
N HIS A 260 -2.57 9.25 -6.93
CA HIS A 260 -3.27 8.02 -6.57
C HIS A 260 -3.29 7.03 -7.72
N PHE A 261 -3.49 5.76 -7.41
CA PHE A 261 -3.64 4.68 -8.36
C PHE A 261 -5.03 4.09 -8.14
N ARG A 262 -5.81 4.02 -9.20
CA ARG A 262 -7.19 3.52 -9.15
C ARG A 262 -7.45 2.59 -10.32
N VAL A 263 -7.51 1.30 -10.03
CA VAL A 263 -7.79 0.28 -11.04
C VAL A 263 -9.25 -0.15 -10.94
N GLY A 264 -10.05 0.35 -11.88
CA GLY A 264 -11.48 0.08 -11.98
C GLY A 264 -12.35 0.84 -10.99
N GLY A 265 -13.62 0.42 -10.89
CA GLY A 265 -14.60 1.01 -9.97
C GLY A 265 -15.08 2.41 -10.36
N THR A 266 -14.75 2.91 -11.56
CA THR A 266 -15.22 4.24 -12.02
C THR A 266 -15.71 4.23 -13.45
N THR A 267 -16.56 5.21 -13.77
CA THR A 267 -17.00 5.49 -15.14
C THR A 267 -15.80 5.66 -16.07
N GLY A 268 -15.86 5.03 -17.24
CA GLY A 268 -14.80 5.06 -18.24
C GLY A 268 -13.63 4.10 -17.97
N SER A 269 -13.62 3.37 -16.86
CA SER A 269 -12.59 2.35 -16.60
C SER A 269 -12.85 1.00 -17.28
N ASN A 270 -14.08 0.74 -17.75
CA ASN A 270 -14.52 -0.57 -18.22
C ASN A 270 -14.33 -1.72 -17.21
N LEU A 271 -14.13 -1.40 -15.93
CA LEU A 271 -14.00 -2.33 -14.79
C LEU A 271 -15.00 -1.93 -13.70
N GLN A 272 -16.25 -1.75 -14.11
CA GLN A 272 -17.39 -1.35 -13.27
C GLN A 272 -18.24 -2.57 -12.91
N TYR A 273 -19.21 -2.42 -12.01
CA TYR A 273 -20.09 -3.50 -11.58
C TYR A 273 -20.79 -4.22 -12.75
N GLN A 274 -21.18 -3.49 -13.79
CA GLN A 274 -21.78 -4.06 -15.00
C GLN A 274 -20.87 -5.07 -15.73
N HIS A 275 -19.56 -4.94 -15.58
CA HIS A 275 -18.55 -5.80 -16.23
C HIS A 275 -17.97 -6.82 -15.26
N CYS A 276 -17.72 -6.39 -14.02
CA CYS A 276 -17.01 -7.15 -12.99
C CYS A 276 -17.82 -7.22 -11.70
N PRO A 277 -19.07 -7.72 -11.75
CA PRO A 277 -19.86 -7.86 -10.53
C PRO A 277 -19.14 -8.80 -9.57
N LYS A 278 -19.37 -8.63 -8.27
CA LYS A 278 -18.97 -9.61 -7.24
C LYS A 278 -19.23 -11.05 -7.70
N LYS A 279 -18.21 -11.90 -7.65
CA LYS A 279 -18.24 -13.30 -8.13
C LYS A 279 -18.70 -13.41 -9.60
N PRO A 280 -17.96 -12.79 -10.53
CA PRO A 280 -18.38 -12.73 -11.92
C PRO A 280 -18.31 -14.12 -12.56
N SER A 281 -19.38 -14.56 -13.24
CA SER A 281 -19.38 -15.81 -14.01
C SER A 281 -18.53 -15.69 -15.28
N SER A 282 -17.97 -16.80 -15.78
CA SER A 282 -17.09 -16.86 -16.97
C SER A 282 -17.69 -16.33 -18.28
N GLY A 283 -18.98 -15.97 -18.31
CA GLY A 283 -19.67 -15.34 -19.45
C GLY A 283 -19.57 -13.81 -19.57
N ALA A 284 -18.77 -13.12 -18.74
CA ALA A 284 -18.57 -11.67 -18.87
C ALA A 284 -17.80 -11.32 -20.16
N THR A 285 -18.52 -10.86 -21.19
CA THR A 285 -17.92 -10.37 -22.45
C THR A 285 -17.34 -8.96 -22.29
N PRO A 286 -16.09 -8.70 -22.72
CA PRO A 286 -15.56 -7.35 -22.83
C PRO A 286 -16.41 -6.54 -23.83
N LEU A 287 -16.97 -5.40 -23.41
CA LEU A 287 -17.62 -4.47 -24.33
C LEU A 287 -16.57 -3.57 -24.99
N THR A 288 -16.74 -3.33 -26.29
CA THR A 288 -15.93 -2.35 -27.03
C THR A 288 -16.52 -0.96 -26.80
N ARG A 289 -15.67 0.05 -26.64
CA ARG A 289 -16.08 1.40 -26.22
C ARG A 289 -17.14 2.08 -27.10
N ASN A 290 -17.26 1.71 -28.38
CA ASN A 290 -18.31 2.23 -29.27
C ASN A 290 -19.75 1.88 -28.80
N GLN A 291 -19.90 1.10 -27.73
CA GLN A 291 -21.18 0.69 -27.13
C GLN A 291 -21.57 1.55 -25.90
N GLU A 292 -20.75 2.53 -25.49
CA GLU A 292 -21.02 3.43 -24.34
C GLU A 292 -21.85 4.68 -24.70
N GLU A 293 -22.14 4.95 -25.98
CA GLU A 293 -23.07 6.03 -26.35
C GLU A 293 -24.52 5.63 -26.03
N ARG A 294 -24.89 5.80 -24.74
CA ARG A 294 -26.25 5.72 -24.16
C ARG A 294 -27.19 4.66 -24.79
N PRO A 295 -27.31 3.47 -24.21
CA PRO A 295 -28.58 2.76 -24.28
C PRO A 295 -29.54 3.32 -23.19
N PRO A 296 -30.85 3.41 -23.46
CA PRO A 296 -31.83 3.57 -22.39
C PRO A 296 -31.67 2.41 -21.39
N ILE A 297 -32.04 2.64 -20.13
CA ILE A 297 -32.15 1.60 -19.10
C ILE A 297 -33.13 0.54 -19.62
N ILE A 298 -32.59 -0.48 -20.27
CA ILE A 298 -33.24 -1.76 -20.47
C ILE A 298 -32.59 -2.62 -19.41
N ILE A 299 -33.32 -2.85 -18.31
CA ILE A 299 -33.04 -3.98 -17.43
C ILE A 299 -33.32 -5.22 -18.29
N PRO A 300 -32.32 -6.00 -18.74
CA PRO A 300 -32.61 -7.21 -19.48
C PRO A 300 -33.18 -8.20 -18.47
N ASN A 301 -34.47 -8.48 -18.61
CA ASN A 301 -35.09 -9.64 -17.98
C ASN A 301 -34.24 -10.87 -18.33
N ALA A 302 -33.69 -11.51 -17.29
CA ALA A 302 -33.16 -12.86 -17.29
C ALA A 302 -32.29 -13.21 -18.51
N LEU A 303 -31.00 -12.87 -18.43
CA LEU A 303 -29.99 -13.71 -19.09
C LEU A 303 -30.06 -15.09 -18.44
N SER A 304 -30.39 -16.08 -19.26
CA SER A 304 -30.51 -17.48 -18.89
C SER A 304 -29.28 -17.93 -18.11
N ARG A 305 -29.51 -18.54 -16.95
CA ARG A 305 -28.53 -19.38 -16.25
C ARG A 305 -28.04 -20.46 -17.22
N SER A 306 -26.93 -20.23 -17.90
CA SER A 306 -26.19 -21.27 -18.62
C SER A 306 -24.83 -21.42 -17.95
N SER A 307 -24.66 -22.59 -17.33
CA SER A 307 -23.43 -23.21 -16.83
C SER A 307 -22.45 -22.31 -16.07
N TYR A 308 -22.47 -22.43 -14.74
CA TYR A 308 -21.26 -22.27 -13.93
C TYR A 308 -20.15 -23.12 -14.57
N GLU A 309 -19.01 -22.50 -14.90
CA GLU A 309 -17.76 -23.25 -14.74
C GLU A 309 -17.45 -23.23 -13.25
N GLU A 310 -17.57 -24.38 -12.61
CA GLU A 310 -17.22 -24.65 -11.20
C GLU A 310 -15.69 -24.57 -10.93
N ASP A 311 -14.88 -23.98 -11.82
CA ASP A 311 -13.41 -24.12 -11.75
C ASP A 311 -12.68 -23.07 -10.89
N GLY A 312 -13.38 -22.02 -10.42
CA GLY A 312 -12.77 -20.97 -9.59
C GLY A 312 -11.82 -20.02 -10.33
N SER A 313 -11.84 -19.97 -11.67
CA SER A 313 -11.01 -19.08 -12.48
C SER A 313 -11.53 -17.63 -12.53
N ALA A 314 -10.60 -16.67 -12.66
CA ALA A 314 -10.88 -15.25 -12.72
C ALA A 314 -11.24 -14.85 -14.16
N PRO A 315 -12.38 -14.16 -14.41
CA PRO A 315 -12.71 -13.72 -15.76
C PRO A 315 -11.66 -12.77 -16.32
N LYS A 316 -11.15 -13.10 -17.52
CA LYS A 316 -10.09 -12.30 -18.19
C LYS A 316 -10.45 -10.83 -18.35
N ALA A 317 -11.73 -10.52 -18.54
CA ALA A 317 -12.24 -9.16 -18.67
C ALA A 317 -12.06 -8.31 -17.40
N CYS A 318 -11.91 -8.95 -16.24
CA CYS A 318 -11.80 -8.31 -14.93
C CYS A 318 -10.38 -8.35 -14.36
N LEU A 319 -9.40 -8.80 -15.15
CA LEU A 319 -8.01 -8.54 -14.81
C LEU A 319 -7.82 -7.03 -14.74
N GLY A 320 -7.10 -6.57 -13.72
CA GLY A 320 -6.69 -5.19 -13.57
C GLY A 320 -5.35 -4.98 -14.26
N VAL A 321 -4.33 -4.66 -13.46
CA VAL A 321 -2.96 -4.42 -13.93
C VAL A 321 -1.96 -5.37 -13.31
N HIS A 322 -0.73 -5.40 -13.82
CA HIS A 322 0.35 -6.23 -13.28
C HIS A 322 0.83 -5.73 -11.91
N THR A 323 1.14 -4.43 -11.83
CA THR A 323 1.70 -3.76 -10.65
C THR A 323 1.21 -2.32 -10.59
N LEU A 324 0.83 -1.83 -9.41
CA LEU A 324 0.52 -0.41 -9.23
C LEU A 324 1.81 0.42 -9.20
N ILE A 325 2.74 0.11 -8.28
CA ILE A 325 4.00 0.87 -8.12
C ILE A 325 5.18 -0.08 -8.05
N ARG A 326 6.23 0.21 -8.83
CA ARG A 326 7.56 -0.40 -8.71
C ARG A 326 8.62 0.67 -8.47
N LEU A 327 9.27 0.65 -7.31
CA LEU A 327 10.50 1.40 -7.04
C LEU A 327 11.68 0.47 -7.29
N THR A 328 12.45 0.70 -8.35
CA THR A 328 13.51 -0.23 -8.78
C THR A 328 14.76 -0.12 -7.90
N SER A 329 15.74 -1.01 -8.12
CA SER A 329 16.94 -1.08 -7.28
C SER A 329 17.78 0.20 -7.23
N SER A 330 17.83 0.96 -8.31
CA SER A 330 18.59 2.23 -8.35
C SER A 330 17.83 3.43 -7.77
N SER A 331 16.56 3.25 -7.40
CA SER A 331 15.67 4.37 -7.12
C SER A 331 15.83 4.95 -5.71
N SER A 332 15.31 6.16 -5.53
CA SER A 332 14.94 6.73 -4.24
C SER A 332 13.66 7.53 -4.44
N ALA A 333 12.74 7.55 -3.47
CA ALA A 333 11.45 8.19 -3.67
C ALA A 333 10.84 8.72 -2.37
N TYR A 334 10.16 9.86 -2.45
CA TYR A 334 9.31 10.39 -1.39
C TYR A 334 7.85 10.28 -1.83
N LEU A 335 7.02 9.52 -1.11
CA LEU A 335 5.60 9.34 -1.40
C LEU A 335 4.80 9.86 -0.21
N GLU A 336 3.90 10.81 -0.43
CA GLU A 336 3.01 11.35 0.62
C GLU A 336 1.58 11.44 0.11
N ASN A 337 0.64 10.94 0.91
CA ASN A 337 -0.78 10.84 0.53
C ASN A 337 -0.97 10.14 -0.84
N VAL A 338 -0.47 8.91 -0.93
CA VAL A 338 -0.59 8.06 -2.12
C VAL A 338 -1.49 6.89 -1.79
N TRP A 339 -2.57 6.73 -2.56
CA TRP A 339 -3.49 5.60 -2.40
C TRP A 339 -3.37 4.68 -3.62
N ALA A 340 -2.90 3.46 -3.42
CA ALA A 340 -2.73 2.44 -4.44
C ALA A 340 -3.87 1.40 -4.36
N TRP A 341 -5.00 1.71 -4.98
CA TRP A 341 -6.26 1.00 -4.81
C TRP A 341 -6.69 0.23 -6.06
N THR A 342 -6.94 -1.06 -5.87
CA THR A 342 -7.69 -1.88 -6.82
C THR A 342 -9.13 -1.95 -6.37
N ALA A 343 -10.09 -1.61 -7.25
CA ALA A 343 -11.44 -1.37 -6.79
C ALA A 343 -12.11 -2.62 -6.18
N ASP A 344 -12.62 -2.47 -4.96
CA ASP A 344 -13.44 -3.46 -4.27
C ASP A 344 -14.95 -3.19 -4.46
N HIS A 345 -15.32 -1.96 -4.85
CA HIS A 345 -16.67 -1.55 -5.19
C HIS A 345 -16.70 -0.50 -6.33
N ASP A 346 -17.88 -0.35 -6.94
CA ASP A 346 -18.13 0.70 -7.94
C ASP A 346 -18.46 2.03 -7.25
N LEU A 347 -17.79 3.10 -7.67
CA LEU A 347 -17.95 4.46 -7.15
C LEU A 347 -19.04 5.24 -7.88
N ASP A 348 -19.39 4.84 -9.12
CA ASP A 348 -20.18 5.68 -10.04
C ASP A 348 -21.49 5.02 -10.52
N ASP A 349 -21.86 3.83 -10.03
CA ASP A 349 -23.07 3.12 -10.47
C ASP A 349 -24.39 3.64 -9.84
N GLY A 350 -24.30 4.68 -9.00
CA GLY A 350 -25.42 5.32 -8.31
C GLY A 350 -25.95 4.54 -7.10
N GLU A 351 -25.38 3.37 -6.81
CA GLU A 351 -25.78 2.51 -5.70
C GLU A 351 -24.64 2.40 -4.70
N LEU A 352 -24.92 2.72 -3.44
CA LEU A 352 -23.87 2.85 -2.44
C LEU A 352 -23.14 1.51 -2.27
N GLN A 353 -21.85 1.51 -2.61
CA GLN A 353 -20.87 0.47 -2.24
C GLN A 353 -21.15 -0.91 -2.89
N ARG A 354 -21.63 -0.93 -4.14
CA ARG A 354 -21.85 -2.21 -4.83
C ARG A 354 -20.51 -2.87 -5.18
N GLN A 355 -20.25 -4.03 -4.56
CA GLN A 355 -18.96 -4.72 -4.66
C GLN A 355 -18.66 -5.26 -6.06
N VAL A 356 -17.39 -5.17 -6.47
CA VAL A 356 -16.83 -5.68 -7.72
C VAL A 356 -15.71 -6.71 -7.46
N SER A 357 -15.35 -7.48 -8.47
CA SER A 357 -14.19 -8.39 -8.43
C SER A 357 -13.19 -8.02 -9.52
N ILE A 358 -12.12 -7.32 -9.16
CA ILE A 358 -11.03 -6.94 -10.06
C ILE A 358 -9.73 -7.57 -9.55
N TYR A 359 -8.93 -8.09 -10.47
CA TYR A 359 -7.72 -8.86 -10.15
C TYR A 359 -6.48 -8.10 -10.59
N THR A 360 -5.88 -7.33 -9.70
CA THR A 360 -4.55 -6.71 -9.89
C THR A 360 -3.49 -7.58 -9.26
N GLY A 361 -2.32 -7.73 -9.88
CA GLY A 361 -1.26 -8.61 -9.39
C GLY A 361 -0.62 -8.11 -8.10
N ARG A 362 -0.02 -6.92 -8.15
CA ARG A 362 0.86 -6.38 -7.10
C ARG A 362 0.49 -4.96 -6.75
N GLY A 363 0.54 -4.62 -5.47
CA GLY A 363 0.45 -3.25 -4.98
C GLY A 363 1.76 -2.49 -5.21
N ILE A 364 2.52 -2.31 -4.13
CA ILE A 364 3.77 -1.54 -4.12
C ILE A 364 4.97 -2.47 -3.92
N LEU A 365 5.86 -2.53 -4.93
CA LEU A 365 7.14 -3.22 -4.86
C LEU A 365 8.28 -2.21 -4.65
N ILE A 366 9.09 -2.43 -3.61
CA ILE A 366 10.24 -1.60 -3.26
C ILE A 366 11.50 -2.47 -3.33
N GLU A 367 12.37 -2.16 -4.30
CA GLU A 367 13.63 -2.87 -4.54
C GLU A 367 14.86 -1.97 -4.29
N SER A 368 14.65 -0.70 -3.93
CA SER A 368 15.71 0.30 -3.77
C SER A 368 16.82 -0.18 -2.84
N THR A 369 18.02 -0.44 -3.39
CA THR A 369 19.13 -1.06 -2.65
C THR A 369 19.97 -0.05 -1.86
N ASP A 370 19.87 1.23 -2.21
CA ASP A 370 20.55 2.33 -1.52
C ASP A 370 19.58 3.22 -0.75
N GLY A 371 18.30 3.26 -1.14
CA GLY A 371 17.36 4.28 -0.71
C GLY A 371 17.85 5.70 -1.06
N PRO A 372 17.36 6.72 -0.34
CA PRO A 372 16.30 6.64 0.68
C PRO A 372 14.89 6.55 0.07
N VAL A 373 13.98 5.88 0.78
CA VAL A 373 12.55 5.81 0.42
C VAL A 373 11.71 6.22 1.63
N TRP A 374 10.76 7.15 1.44
CA TRP A 374 9.78 7.54 2.46
C TRP A 374 8.37 7.35 1.94
N LEU A 375 7.53 6.70 2.75
CA LEU A 375 6.10 6.55 2.52
C LEU A 375 5.35 7.18 3.70
N TYR A 376 4.79 8.37 3.50
CA TYR A 376 3.97 9.09 4.47
C TYR A 376 2.48 8.97 4.15
N GLY A 377 1.73 8.27 5.01
CA GLY A 377 0.29 8.07 4.81
C GLY A 377 -0.03 7.42 3.46
N VAL A 378 0.69 6.35 3.12
CA VAL A 378 0.53 5.61 1.86
C VAL A 378 -0.30 4.37 2.12
N GLN A 379 -1.30 4.08 1.28
CA GLN A 379 -2.18 2.92 1.39
C GLN A 379 -2.07 2.05 0.13
N SER A 380 -2.09 0.73 0.27
CA SER A 380 -2.15 -0.20 -0.87
C SER A 380 -3.12 -1.33 -0.58
N GLU A 381 -4.08 -1.54 -1.48
CA GLU A 381 -5.23 -2.40 -1.17
C GLU A 381 -5.67 -3.27 -2.35
N HIS A 382 -6.18 -4.45 -1.99
CA HIS A 382 -6.92 -5.38 -2.84
C HIS A 382 -6.12 -5.98 -4.01
N ASN A 383 -4.80 -6.10 -3.84
CA ASN A 383 -3.92 -6.74 -4.82
C ASN A 383 -3.74 -8.24 -4.50
N THR A 384 -3.54 -9.05 -5.53
CA THR A 384 -3.59 -10.52 -5.46
C THR A 384 -2.44 -11.13 -4.65
N LEU A 385 -1.21 -10.66 -4.88
CA LEU A 385 0.00 -11.25 -4.30
C LEU A 385 0.39 -10.56 -3.00
N TYR A 386 0.47 -9.24 -3.03
CA TYR A 386 0.84 -8.44 -1.88
C TYR A 386 0.42 -6.99 -2.05
N GLN A 387 0.24 -6.31 -0.92
CA GLN A 387 -0.02 -4.88 -0.87
C GLN A 387 1.30 -4.12 -0.81
N TYR A 388 2.22 -4.53 0.07
CA TYR A 388 3.61 -4.03 0.11
C TYR A 388 4.61 -5.19 0.06
N GLN A 389 5.61 -5.06 -0.81
CA GLN A 389 6.78 -5.94 -0.80
C GLN A 389 8.08 -5.13 -0.83
N LEU A 390 8.95 -5.40 0.14
CA LEU A 390 10.32 -4.93 0.18
C LEU A 390 11.23 -6.11 -0.18
N SER A 391 12.04 -5.97 -1.22
CA SER A 391 12.87 -7.04 -1.75
C SER A 391 14.28 -6.53 -1.93
N HIS A 392 15.21 -6.98 -1.07
CA HIS A 392 16.60 -6.50 -1.05
C HIS A 392 16.69 -4.97 -0.88
N ALA A 393 15.67 -4.37 -0.25
CA ALA A 393 15.56 -2.93 -0.09
C ALA A 393 16.43 -2.44 1.07
N ASN A 394 16.83 -1.18 1.01
CA ASN A 394 17.63 -0.55 2.06
C ASN A 394 17.17 0.89 2.30
N ASN A 395 17.24 1.34 3.56
CA ASN A 395 16.91 2.72 3.95
C ASN A 395 15.49 3.10 3.54
N VAL A 396 14.49 2.41 4.11
CA VAL A 396 13.07 2.66 3.86
C VAL A 396 12.37 3.09 5.14
N MET A 397 11.61 4.17 5.08
CA MET A 397 10.74 4.66 6.15
C MET A 397 9.28 4.63 5.68
N MET A 398 8.38 4.11 6.52
CA MET A 398 6.96 3.96 6.22
C MET A 398 6.13 4.42 7.43
N SER A 399 5.24 5.41 7.29
CA SER A 399 4.50 6.03 8.41
C SER A 399 3.22 6.79 8.02
N MET A 400 2.01 6.42 8.43
CA MET A 400 1.61 5.03 8.65
C MET A 400 1.25 4.41 7.31
N ILE A 401 1.38 3.09 7.21
CA ILE A 401 0.89 2.31 6.07
C ILE A 401 -0.45 1.67 6.41
N GLN A 402 -1.23 1.39 5.37
CA GLN A 402 -2.51 0.71 5.51
C GLN A 402 -2.73 -0.23 4.33
N SER A 403 -3.36 -1.38 4.60
CA SER A 403 -3.69 -2.31 3.54
C SER A 403 -4.93 -3.17 3.81
N GLU A 404 -5.62 -3.58 2.75
CA GLU A 404 -6.69 -4.58 2.79
C GLU A 404 -6.44 -5.73 1.81
N THR A 405 -6.68 -6.96 2.27
CA THR A 405 -6.78 -8.14 1.39
C THR A 405 -7.99 -8.00 0.44
N PRO A 406 -7.90 -8.38 -0.84
CA PRO A 406 -9.04 -8.31 -1.75
C PRO A 406 -10.19 -9.21 -1.29
N TYR A 407 -11.42 -8.69 -1.34
CA TYR A 407 -12.57 -9.32 -0.69
C TYR A 407 -12.97 -10.67 -1.29
N TRP A 408 -12.60 -10.91 -2.55
CA TRP A 408 -12.84 -12.15 -3.27
C TRP A 408 -11.91 -13.28 -2.83
N GLN A 409 -10.74 -13.01 -2.23
CA GLN A 409 -9.86 -14.08 -1.76
C GLN A 409 -10.53 -14.88 -0.64
N PRO A 410 -10.39 -16.22 -0.63
CA PRO A 410 -9.47 -17.03 -1.44
C PRO A 410 -10.05 -17.59 -2.76
N VAL A 411 -11.03 -16.95 -3.38
CA VAL A 411 -11.61 -17.40 -4.66
C VAL A 411 -11.35 -16.37 -5.75
N PRO A 412 -10.27 -16.52 -6.55
CA PRO A 412 -9.23 -17.55 -6.46
C PRO A 412 -8.18 -17.29 -5.36
N LEU A 413 -7.35 -18.30 -5.11
CA LEU A 413 -6.18 -18.21 -4.22
C LEU A 413 -5.03 -17.47 -4.91
N ALA A 414 -4.20 -16.80 -4.14
CA ALA A 414 -2.90 -16.36 -4.62
C ALA A 414 -2.03 -17.59 -4.97
N PRO A 415 -1.19 -17.55 -6.02
CA PRO A 415 -0.89 -16.39 -6.85
C PRO A 415 -1.84 -16.15 -8.03
N TYR A 416 -2.82 -17.02 -8.26
CA TYR A 416 -3.70 -16.93 -9.41
C TYR A 416 -4.59 -15.65 -9.33
N PRO A 417 -4.84 -14.94 -10.45
CA PRO A 417 -4.49 -15.27 -11.84
C PRO A 417 -3.07 -14.89 -12.29
N PHE A 418 -2.25 -14.31 -11.41
CA PHE A 418 -0.89 -13.87 -11.70
C PHE A 418 0.12 -14.96 -11.32
N GLU A 419 0.06 -16.10 -12.02
CA GLU A 419 1.01 -17.18 -11.82
C GLU A 419 2.42 -16.77 -12.28
N GLN A 420 3.43 -17.09 -11.47
CA GLN A 420 4.81 -16.89 -11.88
C GLN A 420 5.22 -17.99 -12.88
N ARG A 421 5.28 -17.66 -14.18
CA ARG A 421 5.81 -18.57 -15.22
C ARG A 421 7.22 -18.21 -15.68
N SER A 422 7.76 -17.07 -15.25
CA SER A 422 9.15 -16.71 -15.57
C SER A 422 10.14 -17.60 -14.81
N VAL A 423 11.15 -18.08 -15.54
CA VAL A 423 12.25 -18.91 -14.99
C VAL A 423 13.22 -18.07 -14.13
N ASP A 424 13.04 -16.73 -14.07
CA ASP A 424 14.01 -15.80 -13.49
C ASP A 424 13.62 -15.19 -12.13
N ASN A 425 12.38 -15.39 -11.64
CA ASN A 425 11.86 -14.78 -10.40
C ASN A 425 12.27 -13.29 -10.24
N SER A 426 12.29 -12.52 -11.32
CA SER A 426 12.78 -11.12 -11.33
C SER A 426 11.93 -10.14 -10.50
N TRP A 427 10.73 -10.55 -10.08
CA TRP A 427 9.81 -9.77 -9.24
C TRP A 427 9.83 -10.20 -7.77
N ASN A 428 10.56 -11.27 -7.44
CA ASN A 428 10.62 -11.89 -6.12
C ASN A 428 9.23 -12.17 -5.51
N ASP A 429 8.29 -12.67 -6.30
CA ASP A 429 6.93 -12.91 -5.86
C ASP A 429 6.84 -13.97 -4.75
N PRO A 430 5.85 -13.85 -3.85
CA PRO A 430 5.55 -14.91 -2.89
C PRO A 430 5.17 -16.20 -3.63
N THR A 431 5.81 -17.30 -3.26
CA THR A 431 5.69 -18.58 -3.97
C THR A 431 4.49 -19.40 -3.50
N TYR A 432 4.02 -19.15 -2.28
CA TYR A 432 2.97 -19.90 -1.57
C TYR A 432 3.20 -21.42 -1.49
N GLU A 433 4.43 -21.89 -1.71
CA GLU A 433 4.76 -23.33 -1.71
C GLU A 433 4.45 -24.00 -0.37
N HIS A 434 4.60 -23.28 0.74
CA HIS A 434 4.31 -23.77 2.08
C HIS A 434 2.81 -24.05 2.32
N CYS A 435 1.92 -23.46 1.51
CA CYS A 435 0.47 -23.66 1.57
C CYS A 435 -0.01 -24.92 0.84
N MET A 436 0.82 -25.49 -0.04
CA MET A 436 0.44 -26.59 -0.93
C MET A 436 0.85 -27.96 -0.36
N LEU A 437 0.01 -28.99 -0.55
CA LEU A 437 0.37 -30.38 -0.24
C LEU A 437 1.48 -30.82 -1.20
N GLY A 438 2.61 -31.28 -0.65
CA GLY A 438 3.68 -31.92 -1.45
C GLY A 438 4.73 -30.99 -2.06
N GLY A 439 4.75 -29.69 -1.74
CA GLY A 439 5.92 -28.82 -1.96
C GLY A 439 6.34 -28.59 -3.42
N GLY A 440 5.41 -28.60 -4.38
CA GLY A 440 5.71 -28.37 -5.80
C GLY A 440 4.78 -27.35 -6.46
N ARG A 441 5.34 -26.50 -7.33
CA ARG A 441 4.62 -25.58 -8.22
C ARG A 441 4.09 -26.33 -9.44
N SER A 442 2.87 -26.84 -9.39
CA SER A 442 2.15 -27.18 -10.63
C SER A 442 0.76 -26.60 -10.54
N SER A 443 0.49 -25.70 -11.46
CA SER A 443 -0.78 -25.02 -11.62
C SER A 443 -1.88 -26.04 -11.94
N ILE A 444 -3.07 -25.74 -11.41
CA ILE A 444 -4.35 -26.35 -11.76
C ILE A 444 -4.50 -27.78 -11.17
N HIS A 445 -5.31 -27.85 -10.10
CA HIS A 445 -5.85 -29.06 -9.46
C HIS A 445 -4.97 -29.81 -8.44
N TYR A 446 -5.42 -29.70 -7.17
CA TYR A 446 -5.27 -30.59 -6.02
C TYR A 446 -4.23 -30.28 -4.93
N GLY A 447 -4.79 -30.02 -3.74
CA GLY A 447 -4.21 -30.31 -2.44
C GLY A 447 -3.71 -29.09 -1.69
N ILE A 448 -4.59 -28.34 -1.04
CA ILE A 448 -4.15 -27.31 -0.09
C ILE A 448 -3.87 -28.01 1.23
N LYS A 449 -2.72 -27.71 1.86
CA LYS A 449 -2.29 -28.35 3.11
C LYS A 449 -3.30 -28.12 4.23
N ASP A 450 -3.99 -26.99 4.13
CA ASP A 450 -5.10 -26.59 4.96
C ASP A 450 -6.42 -26.65 4.16
N THR A 451 -7.37 -27.45 4.62
CA THR A 451 -8.73 -27.52 4.04
C THR A 451 -9.50 -26.20 4.12
N SER A 452 -9.02 -25.23 4.90
CA SER A 452 -9.66 -23.92 5.07
C SER A 452 -9.25 -22.90 3.99
N ASN A 453 -8.20 -23.16 3.20
CA ASN A 453 -7.75 -22.29 2.10
C ASN A 453 -7.38 -20.84 2.52
N ARG A 454 -6.98 -20.63 3.78
CA ARG A 454 -6.65 -19.30 4.34
C ARG A 454 -5.17 -18.92 4.24
N CYS A 455 -4.33 -19.87 3.82
CA CYS A 455 -2.89 -19.70 3.72
C CYS A 455 -2.48 -18.85 2.51
N ALA A 456 -2.93 -19.23 1.29
CA ALA A 456 -2.50 -18.59 0.05
C ALA A 456 -3.40 -17.39 -0.31
N MET A 457 -3.25 -16.32 0.47
CA MET A 457 -3.91 -15.03 0.28
C MET A 457 -2.86 -13.92 0.24
N ALA A 458 -3.25 -12.71 -0.15
CA ALA A 458 -2.32 -11.60 -0.36
C ALA A 458 -1.58 -11.23 0.93
N TRP A 459 -0.26 -11.04 0.85
CA TRP A 459 0.48 -10.47 1.99
C TRP A 459 0.15 -9.00 2.15
N ALA A 460 -0.18 -8.56 3.37
CA ALA A 460 -0.29 -7.14 3.65
C ALA A 460 1.09 -6.48 3.55
N LEU A 461 2.09 -7.08 4.20
CA LEU A 461 3.47 -6.62 4.18
C LEU A 461 4.39 -7.83 4.07
N ARG A 462 5.27 -7.81 3.07
CA ARG A 462 6.36 -8.77 2.93
C ARG A 462 7.70 -8.06 2.86
N SER A 463 8.69 -8.47 3.65
CA SER A 463 10.05 -7.92 3.60
C SER A 463 11.08 -9.04 3.56
N VAL A 464 11.88 -9.06 2.50
CA VAL A 464 12.86 -10.12 2.22
C VAL A 464 14.24 -9.53 2.04
N ASN A 465 15.22 -10.04 2.78
CA ASN A 465 16.63 -9.68 2.70
C ASN A 465 16.87 -8.16 2.68
N SER A 466 16.03 -7.40 3.39
CA SER A 466 16.05 -5.93 3.38
C SER A 466 16.74 -5.40 4.65
N SER A 467 17.27 -4.19 4.60
CA SER A 467 18.06 -3.61 5.70
C SER A 467 17.67 -2.17 6.02
N ASN A 468 17.85 -1.74 7.27
CA ASN A 468 17.52 -0.37 7.71
C ASN A 468 16.08 0.03 7.34
N ILE A 469 15.12 -0.78 7.78
CA ILE A 469 13.69 -0.63 7.49
C ILE A 469 12.99 -0.13 8.75
N TYR A 470 12.25 0.97 8.62
CA TYR A 470 11.59 1.64 9.74
C TYR A 470 10.11 1.81 9.42
N ILE A 471 9.27 1.03 10.08
CA ILE A 471 7.82 1.04 9.89
C ILE A 471 7.18 1.55 11.17
N TYR A 472 6.59 2.73 11.09
CA TYR A 472 6.01 3.46 12.19
C TYR A 472 4.50 3.58 12.00
N GLY A 473 3.76 2.65 12.60
CA GLY A 473 2.31 2.53 12.42
C GLY A 473 1.96 1.76 11.16
N ALA A 474 1.25 0.66 11.34
CA ALA A 474 0.67 -0.12 10.25
C ALA A 474 -0.76 -0.53 10.61
N GLY A 475 -1.69 -0.39 9.67
CA GLY A 475 -3.06 -0.90 9.77
C GLY A 475 -3.33 -1.90 8.66
N LEU A 476 -3.20 -3.20 8.95
CA LEU A 476 -3.17 -4.25 7.95
C LEU A 476 -4.35 -5.21 8.14
N TYR A 477 -5.32 -5.18 7.24
CA TYR A 477 -6.62 -5.79 7.49
C TYR A 477 -6.97 -6.89 6.49
N ASN A 478 -7.68 -7.90 6.99
CA ASN A 478 -8.53 -8.71 6.14
C ASN A 478 -9.95 -8.74 6.73
N PHE A 479 -10.94 -8.27 5.96
CA PHE A 479 -12.33 -8.23 6.41
C PHE A 479 -13.19 -9.40 5.91
N PHE A 480 -12.67 -10.20 4.98
CA PHE A 480 -13.47 -11.14 4.22
C PHE A 480 -12.78 -12.48 4.00
N TYR A 481 -13.61 -13.49 3.83
CA TYR A 481 -13.27 -14.77 3.26
C TYR A 481 -14.31 -15.05 2.18
N ASP A 482 -13.92 -14.90 0.90
CA ASP A 482 -14.84 -15.03 -0.24
C ASP A 482 -16.11 -14.17 -0.08
N TYR A 483 -15.90 -12.88 0.22
CA TYR A 483 -16.90 -11.87 0.55
C TYR A 483 -17.80 -12.17 1.77
N SER A 484 -17.56 -13.25 2.51
CA SER A 484 -18.22 -13.52 3.79
C SER A 484 -17.42 -12.88 4.92
N GLN A 485 -18.11 -12.21 5.84
CA GLN A 485 -17.50 -11.63 7.04
C GLN A 485 -17.60 -12.54 8.27
N LYS A 486 -18.10 -13.79 8.14
CA LYS A 486 -18.24 -14.72 9.27
C LYS A 486 -16.92 -15.01 10.00
N CYS A 487 -15.80 -14.94 9.28
CA CYS A 487 -14.46 -15.14 9.82
C CYS A 487 -14.03 -14.04 10.81
N LEU A 488 -14.75 -12.90 10.86
CA LEU A 488 -14.51 -11.87 11.86
C LEU A 488 -14.92 -12.32 13.26
N ASP A 489 -15.87 -13.25 13.39
CA ASP A 489 -16.30 -13.77 14.69
C ASP A 489 -15.19 -14.57 15.40
N THR A 490 -14.23 -15.07 14.62
CA THR A 490 -13.13 -15.92 15.06
C THR A 490 -11.75 -15.31 14.79
N GLU A 491 -11.71 -14.08 14.27
CA GLU A 491 -10.49 -13.36 13.88
C GLU A 491 -9.56 -14.19 12.98
N ASP A 492 -10.12 -14.96 12.05
CA ASP A 492 -9.40 -15.96 11.27
C ASP A 492 -9.62 -15.83 9.76
N CYS A 493 -9.97 -14.65 9.23
CA CYS A 493 -10.22 -14.46 7.80
C CYS A 493 -9.07 -14.91 6.90
N GLN A 494 -7.82 -14.71 7.34
CA GLN A 494 -6.61 -15.17 6.67
C GLN A 494 -5.63 -15.78 7.69
N GLU A 495 -4.72 -16.65 7.25
CA GLU A 495 -3.76 -17.27 8.16
C GLU A 495 -2.72 -16.26 8.66
N SER A 496 -2.07 -15.53 7.75
CA SER A 496 -0.95 -14.63 8.06
C SER A 496 -0.97 -13.38 7.19
N LEU A 497 -0.63 -12.21 7.74
CA LEU A 497 -0.60 -10.93 7.00
C LEU A 497 0.79 -10.32 6.80
N VAL A 498 1.72 -10.55 7.74
CA VAL A 498 3.08 -10.00 7.67
C VAL A 498 4.11 -11.13 7.57
N ASP A 499 4.95 -11.09 6.54
CA ASP A 499 6.03 -12.05 6.28
C ASP A 499 7.40 -11.34 6.29
N LEU A 500 8.28 -11.74 7.21
CA LEU A 500 9.60 -11.13 7.40
C LEU A 500 10.72 -12.19 7.26
N GLU A 501 11.51 -12.07 6.21
CA GLU A 501 12.52 -13.08 5.85
C GLU A 501 13.93 -12.46 5.74
N GLY A 502 14.78 -12.70 6.75
CA GLY A 502 16.21 -12.43 6.64
C GLY A 502 16.58 -10.95 6.61
N ASN A 503 15.80 -10.10 7.31
CA ASN A 503 16.08 -8.67 7.34
C ASN A 503 17.16 -8.32 8.38
N HIS A 504 17.79 -7.17 8.20
CA HIS A 504 18.82 -6.66 9.11
C HIS A 504 18.56 -5.20 9.49
N GLY A 505 18.15 -4.97 10.73
CA GLY A 505 17.74 -3.64 11.18
C GLY A 505 16.34 -3.26 10.69
N LEU A 506 15.39 -4.18 10.86
CA LEU A 506 13.97 -3.93 10.66
C LEU A 506 13.29 -3.60 11.99
N TYR A 507 12.64 -2.45 12.03
CA TYR A 507 11.94 -1.92 13.19
C TYR A 507 10.47 -1.72 12.82
N LEU A 508 9.58 -2.48 13.45
CA LEU A 508 8.15 -2.41 13.20
C LEU A 508 7.42 -1.99 14.48
N TYR A 509 6.86 -0.79 14.47
CA TYR A 509 6.17 -0.22 15.62
C TYR A 509 4.68 0.02 15.34
N ASN A 510 3.86 -0.12 16.38
CA ASN A 510 2.40 0.02 16.32
C ASN A 510 1.81 -0.73 15.11
N LEU A 511 2.11 -2.03 15.01
CA LEU A 511 1.49 -2.92 14.04
C LEU A 511 0.09 -3.27 14.53
N ASN A 512 -0.92 -2.86 13.77
CA ASN A 512 -2.31 -3.23 13.98
C ASN A 512 -2.72 -4.17 12.84
N THR A 513 -3.20 -5.37 13.17
CA THR A 513 -3.76 -6.28 12.18
C THR A 513 -5.23 -6.57 12.46
N LYS A 514 -5.97 -7.07 11.46
CA LYS A 514 -7.36 -7.48 11.64
C LYS A 514 -7.65 -8.84 11.01
N ALA A 515 -8.25 -9.71 11.83
CA ALA A 515 -8.81 -11.01 11.50
C ALA A 515 -7.85 -11.92 10.70
N ASN A 516 -6.66 -12.07 11.26
CA ASN A 516 -5.65 -13.00 10.78
C ASN A 516 -5.02 -13.76 11.95
N VAL A 517 -4.81 -15.07 11.81
CA VAL A 517 -4.35 -15.91 12.94
C VAL A 517 -2.96 -15.48 13.44
N ASN A 518 -2.01 -15.30 12.50
CA ASN A 518 -0.64 -14.91 12.77
C ASN A 518 -0.42 -13.46 12.32
N MET A 519 -0.08 -12.59 13.26
CA MET A 519 0.23 -11.18 12.97
C MET A 519 1.53 -11.08 12.19
N VAL A 520 2.55 -11.81 12.63
CA VAL A 520 3.89 -11.83 12.02
C VAL A 520 4.37 -13.26 11.92
N VAL A 521 4.81 -13.64 10.73
CA VAL A 521 5.58 -14.86 10.47
C VAL A 521 6.95 -14.48 9.92
N GLY A 522 7.90 -15.40 10.01
CA GLY A 522 9.17 -15.28 9.30
C GLY A 522 9.55 -16.56 8.58
N HIS A 523 10.86 -16.77 8.40
CA HIS A 523 11.41 -17.84 7.56
C HIS A 523 10.72 -19.21 7.76
N ASN A 524 10.34 -19.85 6.64
CA ASN A 524 9.55 -21.10 6.59
C ASN A 524 8.21 -21.00 7.34
N THR A 525 7.59 -19.82 7.32
CA THR A 525 6.33 -19.49 8.01
C THR A 525 6.33 -19.78 9.50
N GLN A 526 7.49 -19.65 10.14
CA GLN A 526 7.57 -19.71 11.59
C GLN A 526 6.74 -18.57 12.19
N VAL A 527 5.81 -18.91 13.08
CA VAL A 527 4.96 -17.93 13.75
C VAL A 527 5.77 -17.17 14.80
N TRP A 528 5.86 -15.85 14.63
CA TRP A 528 6.60 -14.96 15.54
C TRP A 528 5.69 -14.08 16.40
N ALA A 529 4.43 -13.87 15.99
CA ALA A 529 3.41 -13.23 16.82
C ALA A 529 1.99 -13.67 16.39
N ARG A 530 1.11 -13.91 17.36
CA ARG A 530 -0.30 -14.31 17.12
C ARG A 530 -1.28 -13.22 17.52
N GLN A 531 -2.41 -13.20 16.84
CA GLN A 531 -3.48 -12.24 17.14
C GLN A 531 -4.07 -12.43 18.55
N ALA A 532 -4.20 -13.69 18.99
CA ALA A 532 -4.74 -14.05 20.30
C ALA A 532 -3.94 -13.52 21.50
N ASP A 533 -2.67 -13.14 21.29
CA ASP A 533 -1.78 -12.62 22.33
C ASP A 533 -1.77 -11.07 22.39
N ASN A 534 -2.56 -10.41 21.53
CA ASN A 534 -2.48 -8.96 21.28
C ASN A 534 -3.85 -8.32 21.01
N LEU A 535 -4.94 -8.78 21.64
CA LEU A 535 -6.29 -8.27 21.36
C LEU A 535 -6.39 -6.75 21.63
N ASN A 536 -7.05 -5.99 20.76
CA ASN A 536 -7.20 -4.53 20.88
C ASN A 536 -8.54 -4.04 20.33
N GLY A 537 -9.62 -4.47 20.96
CA GLY A 537 -10.98 -4.05 20.63
C GLY A 537 -11.36 -4.48 19.23
N PHE A 538 -11.26 -3.58 18.27
CA PHE A 538 -11.52 -3.94 16.87
C PHE A 538 -10.36 -4.70 16.23
N CYS A 539 -9.11 -4.32 16.47
CA CYS A 539 -7.93 -4.92 15.84
C CYS A 539 -7.13 -5.77 16.86
N GLN A 540 -5.98 -6.27 16.43
CA GLN A 540 -4.92 -6.77 17.31
C GLN A 540 -3.67 -5.91 17.14
N THR A 541 -2.97 -5.58 18.23
CA THR A 541 -1.92 -4.56 18.22
C THR A 541 -0.64 -4.99 18.91
N ILE A 542 0.47 -4.86 18.18
CA ILE A 542 1.83 -4.97 18.72
C ILE A 542 2.43 -3.56 18.78
N ASN A 543 2.93 -3.15 19.95
CA ASN A 543 3.57 -1.85 20.11
C ASN A 543 4.95 -1.80 19.45
N ALA A 544 5.77 -2.85 19.63
CA ALA A 544 7.09 -2.94 19.03
C ALA A 544 7.44 -4.40 18.69
N PHE A 545 7.77 -4.64 17.43
CA PHE A 545 8.32 -5.89 16.93
C PHE A 545 9.76 -5.64 16.46
N LEU A 546 10.72 -6.19 17.20
CA LEU A 546 12.16 -5.89 17.11
C LEU A 546 13.00 -7.17 16.96
N ALA A 547 12.42 -8.27 16.51
CA ALA A 547 13.14 -9.55 16.36
C ALA A 547 14.26 -9.51 15.30
N GLU A 548 14.16 -8.60 14.33
CA GLU A 548 15.15 -8.38 13.27
C GLU A 548 15.84 -6.99 13.36
N ALA A 549 15.82 -6.36 14.55
CA ALA A 549 16.29 -4.99 14.81
C ALA A 549 17.81 -4.81 14.99
#